data_AF-A0A380ELQ9-F1
#
_entry.id   AF-A0A380ELQ9-F1
#
_cell.length_a   1.000
_cell.length_b   1.000
_cell.length_c   1.000
_cell.angle_alpha   90.00
_cell.angle_beta   90.00
_cell.angle_gamma   90.00
#
_symmetry.space_group_name_H-M   'P 1'
#
loop_
_entity.id
_entity.type
_entity.pdbx_description
1 polymer ?
#
loop_
_entity_poly.entity_id
_entity_poly.type
_entity_poly.pdbx_seq_one_letter_code
_entity_poly.pdbx_strand_id
1 'polypeptide(L)'
;MTKKVYFNHDGGVDDLVSLFLLLQMENVQLIGVSTIGADCYLEPSLSASVKIINRFSNEDIQVAPSYERGKNPFPKEWRMHAFFMDALPILNEPVKHVASNVSDKEAFEDIIQTLKRQSEKVTLLFTGPLTDLAKALQKDSSIVQYIEKLVWMGGTFLPKGNVEEPEHDGSAEWNAYWDPEAVKIVFDSDIEIDMVALESTNQVPLTLDVRQRWANERQYTGIDFLGVSYAAVPPLTHFITNSTTFYGMF
;
A
#
# COMPACT_ATOMS: atom_id res chain seq x y z
N MET A 1 7.90 -21.61 -7.09
CA MET A 1 7.30 -21.63 -5.74
C MET A 1 6.56 -20.32 -5.58
N THR A 2 5.31 -20.38 -5.11
CA THR A 2 4.47 -19.21 -4.87
C THR A 2 4.90 -18.54 -3.56
N LYS A 3 5.09 -17.23 -3.57
CA LYS A 3 5.52 -16.47 -2.38
C LYS A 3 4.30 -16.04 -1.58
N LYS A 4 4.29 -16.30 -0.28
CA LYS A 4 3.25 -15.79 0.62
C LYS A 4 3.56 -14.34 0.99
N VAL A 5 2.59 -13.47 0.73
CA VAL A 5 2.72 -12.02 0.97
C VAL A 5 1.64 -11.56 1.93
N TYR A 6 2.03 -10.77 2.93
CA TYR A 6 1.12 -9.95 3.71
C TYR A 6 1.28 -8.49 3.29
N PHE A 7 0.18 -7.83 2.90
CA PHE A 7 0.23 -6.48 2.36
C PHE A 7 -0.39 -5.46 3.32
N ASN A 8 0.39 -4.48 3.76
CA ASN A 8 -0.09 -3.32 4.50
C ASN A 8 0.07 -2.06 3.63
N HIS A 9 -0.99 -1.28 3.50
CA HIS A 9 -1.02 -0.11 2.62
C HIS A 9 -1.79 1.05 3.22
N ASP A 10 -1.58 2.27 2.75
CA ASP A 10 -2.24 3.47 3.30
C ASP A 10 -3.20 4.16 2.35
N GLY A 11 -3.63 3.49 1.28
CA GLY A 11 -4.90 3.73 0.61
C GLY A 11 -4.88 4.85 -0.43
N GLY A 12 -3.67 5.27 -0.84
CA GLY A 12 -3.44 6.02 -2.06
C GLY A 12 -3.95 5.28 -3.30
N VAL A 13 -3.94 5.98 -4.43
CA VAL A 13 -4.38 5.38 -5.72
C VAL A 13 -3.47 4.23 -6.12
N ASP A 14 -2.16 4.42 -5.97
CA ASP A 14 -1.10 3.44 -6.22
C ASP A 14 -1.19 2.22 -5.29
N ASP A 15 -1.53 2.40 -4.01
CA ASP A 15 -1.75 1.29 -3.08
C ASP A 15 -2.89 0.37 -3.51
N LEU A 16 -4.04 0.98 -3.82
CA LEU A 16 -5.25 0.25 -4.23
C LEU A 16 -5.06 -0.41 -5.60
N VAL A 17 -4.30 0.24 -6.50
CA VAL A 17 -3.84 -0.38 -7.74
C VAL A 17 -2.87 -1.53 -7.47
N SER A 18 -1.95 -1.40 -6.51
CA SER A 18 -1.00 -2.45 -6.14
C SER A 18 -1.73 -3.67 -5.60
N LEU A 19 -2.76 -3.48 -4.76
CA LEU A 19 -3.64 -4.56 -4.31
C LEU A 19 -4.27 -5.29 -5.50
N PHE A 20 -4.85 -4.54 -6.45
CA PHE A 20 -5.42 -5.13 -7.67
C PHE A 20 -4.39 -5.96 -8.43
N LEU A 21 -3.18 -5.43 -8.65
CA LEU A 21 -2.12 -6.11 -9.39
C LEU A 21 -1.61 -7.36 -8.67
N LEU A 22 -1.41 -7.29 -7.35
CA LEU A 22 -1.00 -8.44 -6.51
C LEU A 22 -1.97 -9.62 -6.63
N LEU A 23 -3.27 -9.34 -6.71
CA LEU A 23 -4.30 -10.37 -6.89
C LEU A 23 -4.22 -11.09 -8.26
N GLN A 24 -3.54 -10.49 -9.24
CA GLN A 24 -3.37 -11.09 -10.58
C GLN A 24 -2.04 -11.85 -10.74
N MET A 25 -1.14 -11.80 -9.75
CA MET A 25 0.20 -12.39 -9.84
C MET A 25 0.16 -13.89 -9.52
N GLU A 26 0.40 -14.75 -10.52
CA GLU A 26 0.40 -16.22 -10.34
C GLU A 26 1.48 -16.74 -9.38
N ASN A 27 2.55 -15.97 -9.18
CA ASN A 27 3.67 -16.31 -8.31
C ASN A 27 3.55 -15.74 -6.89
N VAL A 28 2.44 -15.06 -6.57
CA VAL A 28 2.16 -14.48 -5.25
C VAL A 28 0.86 -15.08 -4.70
N GLN A 29 0.88 -15.42 -3.42
CA GLN A 29 -0.30 -15.75 -2.65
C GLN A 29 -0.45 -14.68 -1.58
N LEU A 30 -1.46 -13.82 -1.75
CA LEU A 30 -1.79 -12.82 -0.74
C LEU A 30 -2.53 -13.50 0.41
N ILE A 31 -1.96 -13.46 1.61
CA ILE A 31 -2.48 -14.19 2.79
C ILE A 31 -3.11 -13.27 3.84
N GLY A 32 -3.04 -11.96 3.63
CA GLY A 32 -3.60 -10.96 4.51
C GLY A 32 -3.39 -9.56 3.93
N VAL A 33 -4.35 -8.68 4.19
CA VAL A 33 -4.29 -7.27 3.82
C VAL A 33 -4.67 -6.44 5.04
N SER A 34 -3.97 -5.35 5.29
CA SER A 34 -4.38 -4.32 6.24
C SER A 34 -4.22 -2.94 5.65
N THR A 35 -4.97 -1.98 6.20
CA THR A 35 -4.83 -0.58 5.79
C THR A 35 -4.75 0.38 6.97
N ILE A 36 -3.87 1.37 6.82
CA ILE A 36 -3.60 2.41 7.80
C ILE A 36 -4.03 3.78 7.29
N GLY A 37 -4.63 4.60 8.17
CA GLY A 37 -5.16 5.92 7.84
C GLY A 37 -4.09 7.02 7.66
N ALA A 38 -3.05 6.77 6.85
CA ALA A 38 -1.97 7.72 6.55
C ALA A 38 -2.29 8.58 5.31
N ASP A 39 -1.92 8.17 4.09
CA ASP A 39 -2.32 8.84 2.84
C ASP A 39 -3.79 8.55 2.41
N CYS A 40 -4.63 8.18 3.38
CA CYS A 40 -6.07 8.04 3.19
C CYS A 40 -6.89 8.42 4.42
N TYR A 41 -8.20 8.41 4.22
CA TYR A 41 -9.15 8.13 5.30
C TYR A 41 -9.39 6.63 5.38
N LEU A 42 -9.41 6.09 6.60
CA LEU A 42 -9.46 4.65 6.85
C LEU A 42 -10.71 3.98 6.23
N GLU A 43 -11.89 4.54 6.48
CA GLU A 43 -13.18 3.96 6.02
C GLU A 43 -13.25 3.73 4.50
N PRO A 44 -13.00 4.73 3.62
CA PRO A 44 -13.01 4.50 2.18
C PRO A 44 -11.87 3.58 1.72
N SER A 45 -10.70 3.61 2.36
CA SER A 45 -9.60 2.70 2.03
C SER A 45 -9.98 1.24 2.31
N LEU A 46 -10.52 0.95 3.50
CA LEU A 46 -11.03 -0.37 3.88
C LEU A 46 -12.08 -0.87 2.90
N SER A 47 -13.09 -0.02 2.63
CA SER A 47 -14.18 -0.35 1.72
C SER A 47 -13.66 -0.62 0.31
N ALA A 48 -12.78 0.24 -0.21
CA ALA A 48 -12.18 0.05 -1.54
C ALA A 48 -11.37 -1.25 -1.62
N SER A 49 -10.54 -1.56 -0.62
CA SER A 49 -9.73 -2.79 -0.59
C SER A 49 -10.61 -4.05 -0.59
N VAL A 50 -11.66 -4.08 0.24
CA VAL A 50 -12.62 -5.21 0.27
C VAL A 50 -13.34 -5.35 -1.08
N LYS A 51 -13.76 -4.24 -1.70
CA LYS A 51 -14.41 -4.25 -3.02
C LYS A 51 -13.46 -4.73 -4.11
N ILE A 52 -12.20 -4.31 -4.10
CA ILE A 52 -11.16 -4.73 -5.05
C ILE A 52 -10.95 -6.25 -4.96
N ILE A 53 -10.78 -6.80 -3.75
CA ILE A 53 -10.59 -8.24 -3.55
C ILE A 53 -11.79 -9.02 -4.09
N ASN A 54 -13.01 -8.65 -3.72
CA ASN A 54 -14.23 -9.34 -4.15
C ASN A 54 -14.53 -9.15 -5.66
N ARG A 55 -14.07 -8.07 -6.28
CA ARG A 55 -14.29 -7.80 -7.72
C ARG A 55 -13.29 -8.51 -8.61
N PHE A 56 -12.04 -8.60 -8.18
CA PHE A 56 -10.91 -9.03 -9.02
C PHE A 56 -10.25 -10.34 -8.57
N SER A 57 -10.82 -11.02 -7.58
CA SER A 57 -10.39 -12.36 -7.14
C SER A 57 -11.57 -13.17 -6.57
N ASN A 58 -11.34 -14.44 -6.27
CA ASN A 58 -12.26 -15.27 -5.48
C ASN A 58 -11.64 -15.67 -4.13
N GLU A 59 -10.64 -14.92 -3.67
CA GLU A 59 -9.91 -15.23 -2.44
C GLU A 59 -10.71 -14.77 -1.20
N ASP A 60 -10.55 -15.52 -0.11
CA ASP A 60 -11.09 -15.19 1.21
C ASP A 60 -9.99 -14.50 2.03
N ILE A 61 -9.83 -13.20 1.79
CA ILE A 61 -8.80 -12.36 2.42
C ILE A 61 -9.49 -11.21 3.14
N GLN A 62 -9.58 -11.31 4.46
CA GLN A 62 -10.12 -10.24 5.28
C GLN A 62 -9.15 -9.05 5.31
N VAL A 63 -9.69 -7.82 5.31
CA VAL A 63 -8.90 -6.58 5.34
C VAL A 63 -8.92 -6.00 6.75
N ALA A 64 -7.77 -5.96 7.43
CA ALA A 64 -7.68 -5.47 8.80
C ALA A 64 -7.51 -3.94 8.90
N PRO A 65 -8.33 -3.24 9.71
CA PRO A 65 -8.17 -1.82 9.97
C PRO A 65 -6.99 -1.54 10.91
N SER A 66 -6.22 -0.50 10.62
CA SER A 66 -5.31 0.11 11.60
C SER A 66 -5.91 1.40 12.16
N TYR A 67 -5.96 1.48 13.49
CA TYR A 67 -6.35 2.68 14.22
C TYR A 67 -5.15 3.48 14.72
N GLU A 68 -3.95 3.11 14.27
CA GLU A 68 -2.71 3.82 14.60
C GLU A 68 -2.72 5.25 14.07
N ARG A 69 -2.00 6.12 14.77
CA ARG A 69 -1.94 7.54 14.45
C ARG A 69 -0.49 7.95 14.25
N GLY A 70 -0.24 8.54 13.10
CA GLY A 70 1.06 9.09 12.76
C GLY A 70 1.37 10.35 13.54
N LYS A 71 2.66 10.63 13.64
CA LYS A 71 3.19 11.86 14.21
C LYS A 71 2.96 13.04 13.25
N ASN A 72 3.17 12.81 11.96
CA ASN A 72 3.12 13.84 10.92
C ASN A 72 2.10 13.44 9.84
N PRO A 73 0.84 13.92 9.92
CA PRO A 73 -0.22 13.48 9.00
C PRO A 73 0.01 13.95 7.56
N PHE A 74 -0.43 13.15 6.59
CA PHE A 74 -0.41 13.50 5.17
C PHE A 74 -1.33 14.70 4.83
N PRO A 75 -1.06 15.42 3.73
CA PRO A 75 -1.91 16.50 3.24
C PRO A 75 -3.34 16.03 2.97
N LYS A 76 -4.32 16.87 3.30
CA LYS A 76 -5.74 16.50 3.22
C LYS A 76 -6.16 16.15 1.78
N GLU A 77 -5.67 16.88 0.78
CA GLU A 77 -6.06 16.66 -0.62
C GLU A 77 -5.73 15.24 -1.10
N TRP A 78 -4.57 14.71 -0.70
CA TRP A 78 -4.11 13.38 -1.13
C TRP A 78 -4.93 12.28 -0.48
N ARG A 79 -5.23 12.44 0.81
CA ARG A 79 -6.07 11.53 1.61
C ARG A 79 -7.48 11.34 1.06
N MET A 80 -7.96 12.24 0.22
CA MET A 80 -9.29 12.15 -0.40
C MET A 80 -9.36 11.13 -1.56
N HIS A 81 -8.23 10.68 -2.11
CA HIS A 81 -8.22 9.79 -3.27
C HIS A 81 -8.92 8.45 -3.01
N ALA A 82 -8.86 7.92 -1.78
CA ALA A 82 -9.57 6.71 -1.40
C ALA A 82 -11.10 6.83 -1.60
N PHE A 83 -11.70 8.01 -1.37
CA PHE A 83 -13.13 8.22 -1.62
C PHE A 83 -13.49 8.14 -3.10
N PHE A 84 -12.61 8.68 -3.97
CA PHE A 84 -12.79 8.56 -5.41
C PHE A 84 -12.72 7.10 -5.85
N MET A 85 -11.71 6.36 -5.36
CA MET A 85 -11.52 4.94 -5.66
C MET A 85 -12.71 4.11 -5.20
N ASP A 86 -13.14 4.27 -3.94
CA ASP A 86 -14.28 3.54 -3.36
C ASP A 86 -15.60 3.78 -4.11
N ALA A 87 -15.77 4.96 -4.70
CA ALA A 87 -16.97 5.36 -5.43
C ALA A 87 -16.97 4.92 -6.91
N LEU A 88 -15.89 4.31 -7.42
CA LEU A 88 -15.83 3.90 -8.82
C LEU A 88 -16.96 2.90 -9.16
N PRO A 89 -17.71 3.09 -10.27
CA PRO A 89 -18.82 2.20 -10.61
C PRO A 89 -18.43 0.72 -10.66
N ILE A 90 -17.26 0.40 -11.21
CA ILE A 90 -16.73 -0.97 -11.30
C ILE A 90 -16.61 -1.66 -9.93
N LEU A 91 -16.30 -0.93 -8.86
CA LEU A 91 -16.20 -1.47 -7.50
C LEU A 91 -17.54 -1.55 -6.79
N ASN A 92 -18.58 -0.89 -7.30
CA ASN A 92 -19.93 -0.86 -6.72
C ASN A 92 -20.97 -1.63 -7.56
N GLU A 93 -20.56 -2.20 -8.69
CA GLU A 93 -21.37 -3.18 -9.42
C GLU A 93 -21.56 -4.46 -8.58
N PRO A 94 -22.74 -5.11 -8.66
CA PRO A 94 -22.97 -6.37 -7.98
C PRO A 94 -21.92 -7.43 -8.38
N VAL A 95 -21.28 -8.03 -7.39
CA VAL A 95 -20.38 -9.18 -7.57
C VAL A 95 -21.14 -10.47 -7.29
N LYS A 96 -20.78 -11.55 -7.99
CA LYS A 96 -21.41 -12.87 -7.81
C LYS A 96 -20.91 -13.60 -6.57
N HIS A 97 -19.70 -13.29 -6.13
CA HIS A 97 -19.03 -13.92 -5.01
C HIS A 97 -18.54 -12.84 -4.06
N VAL A 98 -18.89 -12.99 -2.78
CA VAL A 98 -18.42 -12.13 -1.69
C VAL A 98 -17.88 -13.07 -0.62
N ALA A 99 -16.56 -13.08 -0.45
CA ALA A 99 -15.87 -13.87 0.58
C ALA A 99 -15.10 -12.97 1.55
N SER A 100 -14.53 -11.88 1.03
CA SER A 100 -13.71 -10.96 1.79
C SER A 100 -14.55 -9.87 2.45
N ASN A 101 -14.28 -9.56 3.71
CA ASN A 101 -14.90 -8.49 4.50
C ASN A 101 -13.83 -7.74 5.30
N VAL A 102 -14.27 -6.74 6.08
CA VAL A 102 -13.41 -6.10 7.08
C VAL A 102 -13.14 -7.09 8.21
N SER A 103 -11.86 -7.23 8.59
CA SER A 103 -11.43 -8.08 9.70
C SER A 103 -11.92 -7.53 11.04
N ASP A 104 -12.15 -8.42 12.00
CA ASP A 104 -12.46 -8.08 13.38
C ASP A 104 -11.21 -7.70 14.21
N LYS A 105 -10.02 -7.92 13.64
CA LYS A 105 -8.73 -7.65 14.26
C LYS A 105 -8.15 -6.34 13.78
N GLU A 106 -7.44 -5.66 14.67
CA GLU A 106 -6.59 -4.54 14.29
C GLU A 106 -5.38 -5.02 13.47
N ALA A 107 -4.89 -4.20 12.56
CA ALA A 107 -3.81 -4.55 11.62
C ALA A 107 -2.59 -5.20 12.30
N PHE A 108 -2.06 -4.63 13.39
CA PHE A 108 -0.91 -5.22 14.09
C PHE A 108 -1.20 -6.61 14.68
N GLU A 109 -2.44 -6.86 15.15
CA GLU A 109 -2.85 -8.17 15.67
C GLU A 109 -3.00 -9.18 14.54
N ASP A 110 -3.59 -8.73 13.42
CA ASP A 110 -3.75 -9.55 12.23
C ASP A 110 -2.41 -9.96 11.63
N ILE A 111 -1.43 -9.04 11.55
CA ILE A 111 -0.04 -9.34 11.17
C ILE A 111 0.53 -10.47 12.05
N ILE A 112 0.51 -10.31 13.38
CA ILE A 112 1.07 -11.30 14.31
C ILE A 112 0.40 -12.68 14.11
N GLN A 113 -0.94 -12.70 14.07
CA GLN A 113 -1.68 -13.95 13.95
C GLN A 113 -1.47 -14.62 12.59
N THR A 114 -1.48 -13.85 11.51
CA THR A 114 -1.34 -14.37 10.15
C THR A 114 0.06 -14.95 9.95
N LEU A 115 1.11 -14.26 10.41
CA LEU A 115 2.48 -14.77 10.38
C LEU A 115 2.62 -16.11 11.14
N LYS A 116 2.10 -16.19 12.38
CA LYS A 116 2.20 -17.39 13.21
C LYS A 116 1.40 -18.59 12.70
N ARG A 117 0.37 -18.35 11.87
CA ARG A 117 -0.42 -19.43 11.24
C ARG A 117 0.31 -20.08 10.07
N GLN A 118 1.34 -19.45 9.52
CA GLN A 118 2.06 -20.01 8.37
C GLN A 118 3.15 -20.98 8.81
N SER A 119 3.27 -22.08 8.05
CA SER A 119 4.38 -23.04 8.18
C SER A 119 5.67 -22.55 7.52
N GLU A 120 5.55 -21.58 6.61
CA GLU A 120 6.63 -21.00 5.83
C GLU A 120 6.78 -19.52 6.20
N LYS A 121 7.98 -18.98 6.01
CA LYS A 121 8.21 -17.55 6.20
C LYS A 121 7.40 -16.73 5.17
N VAL A 122 6.99 -15.55 5.58
CA VAL A 122 6.13 -14.64 4.80
C VAL A 122 6.93 -13.41 4.41
N THR A 123 6.79 -12.98 3.15
CA THR A 123 7.27 -11.67 2.73
C THR A 123 6.26 -10.62 3.16
N LEU A 124 6.72 -9.62 3.92
CA LEU A 124 5.92 -8.45 4.23
C LEU A 124 6.07 -7.41 3.12
N LEU A 125 4.97 -6.88 2.61
CA LEU A 125 4.95 -5.76 1.67
C LEU A 125 4.25 -4.59 2.34
N PHE A 126 4.97 -3.47 2.50
CA PHE A 126 4.46 -2.25 3.09
C PHE A 126 4.63 -1.11 2.09
N THR A 127 3.53 -0.49 1.68
CA THR A 127 3.55 0.68 0.78
C THR A 127 3.19 1.99 1.47
N GLY A 128 2.79 1.92 2.75
CA GLY A 128 2.60 3.07 3.64
C GLY A 128 3.61 3.10 4.81
N PRO A 129 3.30 3.82 5.91
CA PRO A 129 4.14 3.91 7.10
C PRO A 129 4.29 2.58 7.86
N LEU A 130 5.39 2.44 8.62
CA LEU A 130 5.76 1.19 9.30
C LEU A 130 5.13 0.98 10.69
N THR A 131 4.21 1.84 11.12
CA THR A 131 3.69 1.87 12.49
C THR A 131 3.02 0.57 12.93
N ASP A 132 2.22 -0.07 12.06
CA ASP A 132 1.59 -1.36 12.37
C ASP A 132 2.63 -2.46 12.60
N LEU A 133 3.68 -2.50 11.79
CA LEU A 133 4.77 -3.47 11.94
C LEU A 133 5.59 -3.19 13.19
N ALA A 134 5.92 -1.93 13.46
CA ALA A 134 6.64 -1.53 14.66
C ALA A 134 5.85 -1.93 15.93
N LYS A 135 4.53 -1.66 15.95
CA LYS A 135 3.64 -2.08 17.04
C LYS A 135 3.56 -3.61 17.15
N ALA A 136 3.48 -4.33 16.03
CA ALA A 136 3.50 -5.79 16.02
C ALA A 136 4.78 -6.36 16.64
N LEU A 137 5.95 -5.82 16.26
CA LEU A 137 7.26 -6.21 16.81
C LEU A 137 7.41 -5.88 18.30
N GLN A 138 6.88 -4.75 18.75
CA GLN A 138 6.88 -4.39 20.17
C GLN A 138 5.97 -5.30 21.01
N LYS A 139 4.82 -5.71 20.45
CA LYS A 139 3.90 -6.62 21.11
C LYS A 139 4.42 -8.05 21.14
N ASP A 140 5.08 -8.48 20.07
CA ASP A 140 5.61 -9.83 19.95
C ASP A 140 6.83 -9.86 19.03
N SER A 141 8.02 -9.69 19.60
CA SER A 141 9.28 -9.73 18.85
C SER A 141 9.59 -11.11 18.27
N SER A 142 8.92 -12.17 18.73
CA SER A 142 9.12 -13.52 18.16
C SER A 142 8.62 -13.63 16.73
N ILE A 143 7.83 -12.66 16.22
CA ILE A 143 7.32 -12.71 14.85
C ILE A 143 8.42 -12.59 13.80
N VAL A 144 9.57 -12.00 14.15
CA VAL A 144 10.74 -11.86 13.27
C VAL A 144 11.13 -13.20 12.63
N GLN A 145 11.03 -14.31 13.37
CA GLN A 145 11.38 -15.63 12.85
C GLN A 145 10.45 -16.13 11.72
N TYR A 146 9.24 -15.59 11.60
CA TYR A 146 8.25 -15.93 10.57
C TYR A 146 8.31 -14.99 9.36
N ILE A 147 9.16 -13.97 9.41
CA ILE A 147 9.31 -13.00 8.32
C ILE A 147 10.47 -13.46 7.44
N GLU A 148 10.21 -13.57 6.13
CA GLU A 148 11.24 -13.83 5.12
C GLU A 148 12.07 -12.56 4.93
N LYS A 149 11.39 -11.47 4.61
CA LYS A 149 11.92 -10.12 4.47
C LYS A 149 10.77 -9.11 4.50
N LEU A 150 11.12 -7.84 4.66
CA LEU A 150 10.24 -6.70 4.46
C LEU A 150 10.61 -6.01 3.14
N VAL A 151 9.64 -5.86 2.25
CA VAL A 151 9.73 -4.95 1.10
C VAL A 151 8.95 -3.70 1.47
N TRP A 152 9.61 -2.54 1.52
CA TRP A 152 9.01 -1.30 1.98
C TRP A 152 9.22 -0.15 1.00
N MET A 153 8.13 0.53 0.62
CA MET A 153 8.20 1.81 -0.08
C MET A 153 8.42 2.91 0.95
N GLY A 154 9.63 3.45 0.98
CA GLY A 154 9.95 4.53 1.90
C GLY A 154 11.39 4.95 1.84
N GLY A 155 11.66 6.14 2.37
CA GLY A 155 13.00 6.70 2.43
C GLY A 155 13.53 7.26 1.11
N THR A 156 14.68 7.91 1.23
CA THR A 156 15.45 8.51 0.13
C THR A 156 16.91 8.61 0.56
N PHE A 157 17.85 8.33 -0.34
CA PHE A 157 19.27 8.64 -0.10
C PHE A 157 19.70 9.95 -0.77
N LEU A 158 18.77 10.64 -1.45
CA LEU A 158 19.03 11.94 -2.03
C LEU A 158 19.01 13.05 -0.96
N PRO A 159 19.70 14.18 -1.19
CA PRO A 159 19.69 15.32 -0.25
C PRO A 159 18.31 15.94 -0.03
N LYS A 160 17.38 15.74 -0.97
CA LYS A 160 16.00 16.25 -0.91
C LYS A 160 15.04 15.09 -1.09
N GLY A 161 14.03 15.03 -0.23
CA GLY A 161 12.92 14.09 -0.32
C GLY A 161 11.68 14.73 -0.94
N ASN A 162 10.50 14.20 -0.61
CA ASN A 162 9.21 14.67 -1.10
C ASN A 162 8.34 15.36 -0.04
N VAL A 163 8.85 15.51 1.19
CA VAL A 163 8.22 16.27 2.27
C VAL A 163 8.63 17.74 2.17
N GLU A 164 7.67 18.64 1.99
CA GLU A 164 7.88 20.11 1.99
C GLU A 164 6.98 20.78 3.06
N GLU A 165 6.99 20.23 4.28
CA GLU A 165 6.16 20.69 5.39
C GLU A 165 6.88 21.66 6.34
N PRO A 166 6.12 22.51 7.08
CA PRO A 166 6.68 23.27 8.18
C PRO A 166 7.41 22.37 9.18
N GLU A 167 8.46 22.90 9.81
CA GLU A 167 9.25 22.20 10.83
C GLU A 167 10.08 21.00 10.32
N HIS A 168 10.11 20.76 9.01
CA HIS A 168 11.00 19.80 8.36
C HIS A 168 11.99 20.50 7.41
N ASP A 169 13.19 19.94 7.21
CA ASP A 169 14.26 20.52 6.37
C ASP A 169 14.19 20.12 4.88
N GLY A 170 13.16 19.35 4.52
CA GLY A 170 12.92 18.86 3.17
C GLY A 170 13.69 17.60 2.77
N SER A 171 14.41 16.94 3.68
CA SER A 171 15.23 15.77 3.34
C SER A 171 14.49 14.42 3.41
N ALA A 172 13.26 14.39 3.94
CA ALA A 172 12.56 13.14 4.26
C ALA A 172 11.60 12.71 3.15
N GLU A 173 11.33 11.41 3.14
CA GLU A 173 10.27 10.79 2.37
C GLU A 173 9.01 10.63 3.26
N TRP A 174 7.81 10.78 2.69
CA TRP A 174 6.53 10.84 3.41
C TRP A 174 6.22 9.63 4.30
N ASN A 175 6.37 8.39 3.83
CA ASN A 175 6.12 7.20 4.64
C ASN A 175 7.05 7.12 5.85
N ALA A 176 8.32 7.49 5.67
CA ALA A 176 9.27 7.59 6.77
C ALA A 176 8.97 8.77 7.71
N TYR A 177 8.56 9.91 7.15
CA TYR A 177 8.24 11.12 7.89
C TYR A 177 6.96 10.98 8.73
N TRP A 178 5.99 10.19 8.29
CA TRP A 178 4.73 10.00 9.02
C TRP A 178 4.92 9.45 10.43
N ASP A 179 5.84 8.50 10.60
CA ASP A 179 6.24 7.92 11.89
C ASP A 179 7.71 7.46 11.86
N PRO A 180 8.68 8.38 12.08
CA PRO A 180 10.10 8.06 12.06
C PRO A 180 10.52 7.17 13.23
N GLU A 181 9.80 7.19 14.34
CA GLU A 181 10.02 6.29 15.47
C GLU A 181 9.74 4.83 15.10
N ALA A 182 8.65 4.57 14.36
CA ALA A 182 8.34 3.24 13.83
C ALA A 182 9.41 2.75 12.84
N VAL A 183 9.90 3.62 11.96
CA VAL A 183 11.02 3.28 11.04
C VAL A 183 12.23 2.83 11.85
N LYS A 184 12.60 3.58 12.90
CA LYS A 184 13.72 3.20 13.77
C LYS A 184 13.52 1.82 14.39
N ILE A 185 12.34 1.53 14.93
CA ILE A 185 12.04 0.24 15.57
C ILE A 185 12.20 -0.93 14.57
N VAL A 186 11.70 -0.76 13.35
CA VAL A 186 11.79 -1.79 12.30
C VAL A 186 13.24 -1.95 11.81
N PHE A 187 13.97 -0.86 11.61
CA PHE A 187 15.36 -0.88 11.15
C PHE A 187 16.34 -1.40 12.21
N ASP A 188 16.01 -1.28 13.49
CA ASP A 188 16.77 -1.87 14.60
C ASP A 188 16.45 -3.39 14.79
N SER A 189 15.53 -3.96 14.01
CA SER A 189 15.18 -5.38 14.08
C SER A 189 16.08 -6.27 13.20
N ASP A 190 16.05 -7.58 13.44
CA ASP A 190 16.81 -8.57 12.64
C ASP A 190 16.11 -8.98 11.32
N ILE A 191 15.20 -8.15 10.80
CA ILE A 191 14.49 -8.40 9.54
C ILE A 191 15.37 -7.95 8.36
N GLU A 192 15.45 -8.76 7.30
CA GLU A 192 16.01 -8.33 6.02
C GLU A 192 15.07 -7.32 5.35
N ILE A 193 15.56 -6.11 5.02
CA ILE A 193 14.74 -5.01 4.49
C ILE A 193 15.19 -4.67 3.07
N ASP A 194 14.28 -4.87 2.11
CA ASP A 194 14.37 -4.34 0.76
C ASP A 194 13.63 -2.99 0.71
N MET A 195 14.39 -1.90 0.67
CA MET A 195 13.82 -0.56 0.61
C MET A 195 13.69 -0.09 -0.85
N VAL A 196 12.49 0.35 -1.21
CA VAL A 196 12.20 1.03 -2.49
C VAL A 196 12.08 2.52 -2.22
N ALA A 197 13.24 3.17 -2.25
CA ALA A 197 13.38 4.61 -2.05
C ALA A 197 12.86 5.42 -3.23
N LEU A 198 12.60 6.72 -3.04
CA LEU A 198 12.10 7.63 -4.09
C LEU A 198 12.89 7.54 -5.40
N GLU A 199 14.22 7.51 -5.33
CA GLU A 199 15.07 7.45 -6.52
C GLU A 199 14.95 6.14 -7.31
N SER A 200 14.42 5.08 -6.70
CA SER A 200 14.23 3.76 -7.34
C SER A 200 13.18 3.84 -8.45
N THR A 201 12.26 4.80 -8.39
CA THR A 201 11.16 4.95 -9.34
C THR A 201 11.45 5.97 -10.45
N ASN A 202 12.61 6.64 -10.41
CA ASN A 202 13.00 7.66 -11.39
C ASN A 202 13.00 7.18 -12.85
N GLN A 203 13.18 5.87 -13.09
CA GLN A 203 13.23 5.29 -14.44
C GLN A 203 11.85 4.82 -14.96
N VAL A 204 10.81 4.91 -14.13
CA VAL A 204 9.46 4.42 -14.44
C VAL A 204 8.38 5.49 -14.22
N PRO A 205 8.52 6.69 -14.81
CA PRO A 205 7.50 7.74 -14.70
C PRO A 205 6.20 7.30 -15.39
N LEU A 206 5.05 7.62 -14.77
CA LEU A 206 3.76 7.42 -15.43
C LEU A 206 3.50 8.53 -16.45
N THR A 207 3.94 8.29 -17.69
CA THR A 207 3.85 9.26 -18.78
C THR A 207 2.45 9.38 -19.39
N LEU A 208 2.19 10.46 -20.11
CA LEU A 208 0.95 10.63 -20.88
C LEU A 208 0.78 9.55 -21.95
N ASP A 209 1.87 9.09 -22.56
CA ASP A 209 1.84 8.02 -23.56
C ASP A 209 1.37 6.69 -22.96
N VAL A 210 1.82 6.37 -21.73
CA VAL A 210 1.34 5.18 -20.99
C VAL A 210 -0.15 5.32 -20.67
N ARG A 211 -0.58 6.47 -20.16
CA ARG A 211 -2.00 6.73 -19.86
C ARG A 211 -2.88 6.63 -21.13
N GLN A 212 -2.41 7.16 -22.26
CA GLN A 212 -3.11 7.07 -23.53
C GLN A 212 -3.18 5.62 -24.04
N ARG A 213 -2.11 4.83 -23.86
CA ARG A 213 -2.13 3.41 -24.20
C ARG A 213 -3.19 2.65 -23.38
N TRP A 214 -3.27 2.88 -22.08
CA TRP A 214 -4.32 2.29 -21.25
C TRP A 214 -5.72 2.67 -21.74
N ALA A 215 -5.94 3.95 -22.07
CA ALA A 215 -7.22 4.41 -22.62
C ALA A 215 -7.58 3.71 -23.95
N ASN A 216 -6.59 3.46 -24.80
CA ASN A 216 -6.78 2.73 -26.06
C ASN A 216 -7.12 1.25 -25.86
N GLU A 217 -6.75 0.68 -24.71
CA GLU A 217 -6.95 -0.72 -24.34
C GLU A 217 -8.09 -0.92 -23.31
N ARG A 218 -8.93 0.09 -23.11
CA ARG A 218 -10.03 0.11 -22.11
C ARG A 218 -11.05 -1.01 -22.25
N GLN A 219 -11.06 -1.77 -23.34
CA GLN A 219 -11.91 -2.96 -23.46
C GLN A 219 -11.55 -4.03 -22.42
N TYR A 220 -10.33 -4.03 -21.90
CA TYR A 220 -9.92 -4.92 -20.81
C TYR A 220 -10.28 -4.26 -19.47
N THR A 221 -11.19 -4.88 -18.73
CA THR A 221 -11.72 -4.34 -17.46
C THR A 221 -10.63 -3.93 -16.46
N GLY A 222 -9.56 -4.72 -16.33
CA GLY A 222 -8.43 -4.37 -15.46
C GLY A 222 -7.66 -3.13 -15.93
N ILE A 223 -7.50 -2.95 -17.25
CA ILE A 223 -6.84 -1.76 -17.82
C ILE A 223 -7.73 -0.52 -17.67
N ASP A 224 -9.04 -0.67 -17.86
CA ASP A 224 -10.01 0.42 -17.62
C ASP A 224 -9.98 0.85 -16.16
N PHE A 225 -9.96 -0.10 -15.22
CA PHE A 225 -9.77 0.18 -13.80
C PHE A 225 -8.50 1.01 -13.55
N LEU A 226 -7.33 0.55 -14.03
CA LEU A 226 -6.07 1.28 -13.91
C LEU A 226 -6.17 2.71 -14.47
N GLY A 227 -6.70 2.86 -15.68
CA GLY A 227 -6.82 4.14 -16.37
C GLY A 227 -7.71 5.13 -15.60
N VAL A 228 -8.86 4.67 -15.10
CA VAL A 228 -9.78 5.50 -14.32
C VAL A 228 -9.21 5.83 -12.94
N SER A 229 -8.57 4.88 -12.26
CA SER A 229 -7.90 5.12 -10.98
C SER A 229 -6.87 6.24 -11.08
N TYR A 230 -5.97 6.17 -12.06
CA TYR A 230 -4.95 7.20 -12.25
C TYR A 230 -5.47 8.51 -12.84
N ALA A 231 -6.72 8.58 -13.31
CA ALA A 231 -7.32 9.85 -13.74
C ALA A 231 -7.49 10.84 -12.58
N ALA A 232 -7.55 10.38 -11.33
CA ALA A 232 -7.56 11.24 -10.15
C ALA A 232 -6.18 11.82 -9.80
N VAL A 233 -5.10 11.20 -10.30
CA VAL A 233 -3.73 11.62 -9.99
C VAL A 233 -3.22 12.55 -11.10
N PRO A 234 -2.85 13.82 -10.78
CA PRO A 234 -2.30 14.75 -11.75
C PRO A 234 -1.11 14.16 -12.51
N PRO A 235 -0.97 14.44 -13.83
CA PRO A 235 0.20 13.97 -14.59
C PRO A 235 1.48 14.65 -14.09
N LEU A 236 2.61 13.96 -14.27
CA LEU A 236 3.98 14.42 -13.95
C LEU A 236 4.42 15.72 -14.66
N THR A 237 3.55 16.38 -15.43
CA THR A 237 3.84 17.63 -16.13
C THR A 237 3.82 18.86 -15.22
N HIS A 238 3.29 18.75 -14.00
CA HIS A 238 3.08 19.91 -13.12
C HIS A 238 3.70 19.78 -11.72
N PHE A 239 3.88 18.56 -11.19
CA PHE A 239 4.38 18.31 -9.83
C PHE A 239 5.24 17.05 -9.77
N ILE A 240 6.41 17.13 -9.12
CA ILE A 240 7.27 15.99 -8.76
C ILE A 240 7.28 15.92 -7.22
N THR A 241 6.16 15.53 -6.63
CA THR A 241 5.96 15.65 -5.17
C THR A 241 5.48 14.38 -4.48
N ASN A 242 5.12 13.31 -5.21
CA ASN A 242 4.63 12.07 -4.61
C ASN A 242 4.99 10.82 -5.45
N SER A 243 5.33 9.70 -4.80
CA SER A 243 5.58 8.39 -5.39
C SER A 243 4.40 7.87 -6.21
N THR A 244 3.16 8.26 -5.86
CA THR A 244 1.94 7.93 -6.62
C THR A 244 1.99 8.35 -8.09
N THR A 245 2.91 9.25 -8.45
CA THR A 245 3.10 9.71 -9.83
C THR A 245 4.04 8.80 -10.66
N PHE A 246 4.66 7.81 -10.02
CA PHE A 246 5.57 6.86 -10.65
C PHE A 246 4.99 5.45 -10.62
N TYR A 247 5.21 4.69 -11.68
CA TYR A 247 4.73 3.32 -11.78
C TYR A 247 5.75 2.37 -11.16
N GLY A 248 5.70 2.20 -9.83
CA GLY A 248 6.46 1.16 -9.15
C GLY A 248 5.67 -0.15 -9.11
N MET A 249 5.75 -0.99 -10.15
CA MET A 249 5.34 -2.39 -10.01
C MET A 249 6.38 -3.11 -9.14
N PHE A 250 5.94 -3.63 -7.99
CA PHE A 250 6.68 -4.58 -7.15
C PHE A 250 6.47 -6.03 -7.63
#